data_AF-A0A4Q3SMT4-F1
#
_entry.id   AF-A0A4Q3SMT4-F1
#
_cell.length_a   1.000
_cell.length_b   1.000
_cell.length_c   1.000
_cell.angle_alpha   90.00
_cell.angle_beta   90.00
_cell.angle_gamma   90.00
#
_symmetry.space_group_name_H-M   'P 1'
#
loop_
_entity.id
_entity.type
_entity.pdbx_description
1 polymer ?
#
loop_
_entity_poly.entity_id
_entity_poly.type
_entity_poly.pdbx_seq_one_letter_code
_entity_poly.pdbx_strand_id
1 'polypeptide(L)'
;MHLHRIAIFLLLIFSLPTAISVIADPGSNSLKEQSKTLKVDDADLETIRTRIISDLQQPAVKKDEIQTLITTIREDGTWPGINYVDTSRTGFEHRFHLENMLTLARALSKKGSPYLDDATVKKTLVTAFDFWLSKDFRCQNWWWNEMGTRQLMINIMMLM
;
A
#
# COMPACT_ATOMS: atom_id res chain seq x y z
N MET A 1 -62.41 31.37 -10.06
CA MET A 1 -62.92 30.35 -9.12
C MET A 1 -61.95 30.27 -7.94
N HIS A 2 -62.37 30.86 -6.80
CA HIS A 2 -61.94 30.68 -5.41
C HIS A 2 -60.45 30.52 -5.03
N LEU A 3 -59.91 31.09 -3.94
CA LEU A 3 -60.28 32.15 -3.00
C LEU A 3 -59.07 32.28 -2.03
N HIS A 4 -58.52 33.48 -1.86
CA HIS A 4 -58.03 34.12 -0.62
C HIS A 4 -57.33 33.32 0.50
N ARG A 5 -56.17 33.83 0.94
CA ARG A 5 -55.81 34.15 2.35
C ARG A 5 -54.48 34.96 2.36
N ILE A 6 -54.50 36.28 2.61
CA ILE A 6 -54.32 36.97 3.92
C ILE A 6 -52.87 36.78 4.45
N ALA A 7 -52.06 37.76 4.87
CA ALA A 7 -52.14 39.21 4.95
C ALA A 7 -50.73 39.83 5.17
N ILE A 8 -50.55 41.02 4.56
CA ILE A 8 -49.86 42.25 4.97
C ILE A 8 -49.16 42.27 6.35
N PHE A 9 -47.86 42.66 6.38
CA PHE A 9 -47.39 43.76 7.24
C PHE A 9 -46.16 44.48 6.69
N LEU A 10 -46.09 45.75 7.10
CA LEU A 10 -45.48 46.93 6.49
C LEU A 10 -44.01 47.20 6.91
N LEU A 11 -43.28 47.81 5.96
CA LEU A 11 -42.40 48.99 6.08
C LEU A 11 -41.04 48.97 6.85
N LEU A 12 -40.11 49.69 6.19
CA LEU A 12 -39.07 50.61 6.70
C LEU A 12 -37.63 50.13 6.89
N ILE A 13 -36.81 50.49 5.88
CA ILE A 13 -35.66 51.40 5.97
C ILE A 13 -35.00 51.50 7.35
N PHE A 14 -33.77 51.02 7.49
CA PHE A 14 -32.68 51.77 8.12
C PHE A 14 -31.33 51.21 7.67
N SER A 15 -30.60 52.02 6.91
CA SER A 15 -29.17 51.87 6.71
C SER A 15 -28.44 52.20 8.01
N LEU A 16 -27.77 51.22 8.62
CA LEU A 16 -26.69 51.45 9.58
C LEU A 16 -25.60 50.39 9.38
N PRO A 17 -24.31 50.75 9.52
CA PRO A 17 -23.21 49.83 9.29
C PRO A 17 -23.08 48.89 10.50
N THR A 18 -23.28 47.60 10.31
CA THR A 18 -22.84 46.63 11.31
C THR A 18 -21.34 46.47 11.19
N ALA A 19 -20.62 47.09 12.12
CA ALA A 19 -19.29 46.66 12.47
C ALA A 19 -19.36 45.15 12.78
N ILE A 20 -18.77 44.33 11.91
CA ILE A 20 -18.50 42.93 12.21
C ILE A 20 -17.47 42.94 13.34
N SER A 21 -17.93 42.76 14.57
CA SER A 21 -17.09 42.22 15.62
C SER A 21 -16.67 40.83 15.15
N VAL A 22 -15.41 40.68 14.79
CA VAL A 22 -14.77 39.38 14.64
C VAL A 22 -14.89 38.70 16.01
N ILE A 23 -15.83 37.76 16.12
CA ILE A 23 -15.85 36.79 17.21
C ILE A 23 -14.62 35.92 16.96
N ALA A 24 -13.51 36.25 17.64
CA ALA A 24 -12.35 35.40 17.69
C ALA A 24 -12.78 34.11 18.41
N ASP A 25 -12.75 32.99 17.68
CA ASP A 25 -12.95 31.66 18.23
C ASP A 25 -11.83 31.39 19.25
N PRO A 26 -12.14 31.20 20.55
CA PRO A 26 -11.12 30.96 21.58
C PRO A 26 -10.37 29.64 21.40
N GLY A 27 -10.76 28.79 20.44
CA GLY A 27 -10.03 27.57 20.07
C GLY A 27 -9.04 27.70 18.92
N SER A 28 -9.02 28.81 18.17
CA SER A 28 -8.25 28.90 16.92
C SER A 28 -6.73 29.12 17.10
N ASN A 29 -6.27 29.49 18.30
CA ASN A 29 -4.86 29.80 18.55
C ASN A 29 -4.04 28.68 19.21
N SER A 30 -4.62 27.49 19.48
CA SER A 30 -3.89 26.40 20.16
C SER A 30 -3.32 25.31 19.24
N LEU A 31 -3.62 25.32 17.94
CA LEU A 31 -3.18 24.24 17.03
C LEU A 31 -1.96 24.58 16.17
N LYS A 32 -1.44 25.82 16.25
CA LYS A 32 -0.24 26.23 15.49
C LYS A 32 1.08 26.12 16.27
N GLU A 33 1.05 25.76 17.55
CA GLU A 33 2.24 25.70 18.41
C GLU A 33 2.71 24.28 18.79
N GLN A 34 2.05 23.22 18.31
CA GLN A 34 2.44 21.84 18.61
C GLN A 34 2.92 20.98 17.43
N SER A 35 3.20 21.55 16.27
CA SER A 35 4.09 20.85 15.33
C SER A 35 5.54 21.19 15.67
N LYS A 36 6.01 20.69 16.81
CA LYS A 36 7.45 20.47 16.98
C LYS A 36 7.79 19.49 15.87
N THR A 37 8.39 19.98 14.79
CA THR A 37 8.85 19.15 13.69
C THR A 37 9.80 18.13 14.30
N LEU A 38 9.30 16.92 14.55
CA LEU A 38 10.13 15.81 14.93
C LEU A 38 11.08 15.62 13.75
N LYS A 39 12.32 16.09 13.90
CA LYS A 39 13.41 15.51 13.12
C LYS A 39 13.45 14.06 13.56
N VAL A 40 12.78 13.21 12.81
CA VAL A 40 13.05 11.78 12.88
C VAL A 40 14.50 11.67 12.42
N ASP A 41 15.41 11.39 13.35
CA ASP A 41 16.80 11.16 12.98
C ASP A 41 16.83 9.96 12.05
N ASP A 42 17.44 10.16 10.89
CA ASP A 42 17.59 9.14 9.85
C ASP A 42 18.15 7.83 10.43
N ALA A 43 19.02 7.95 11.44
CA ALA A 43 19.62 6.83 12.17
C ALA A 43 18.61 5.88 12.84
N ASP A 44 17.53 6.41 13.43
CA ASP A 44 16.50 5.56 14.07
C ASP A 44 15.69 4.81 13.00
N LEU A 45 15.36 5.47 11.89
CA LEU A 45 14.69 4.83 10.76
C LEU A 45 15.56 3.76 10.11
N GLU A 46 16.87 4.02 9.94
CA GLU A 46 17.81 3.03 9.44
C GLU A 46 17.93 1.82 10.37
N THR A 47 17.90 2.06 11.68
CA THR A 47 17.90 0.99 12.68
C THR A 47 16.65 0.12 12.54
N ILE A 48 15.47 0.73 12.41
CA ILE A 48 14.20 0.02 12.21
C ILE A 48 14.23 -0.74 10.88
N ARG A 49 14.62 -0.08 9.78
CA ARG A 49 14.74 -0.70 8.45
C ARG A 49 15.64 -1.93 8.48
N THR A 50 16.82 -1.81 9.09
CA THR A 50 17.79 -2.91 9.18
C THR A 50 17.23 -4.10 9.95
N ARG A 51 16.50 -3.85 11.06
CA ARG A 51 15.84 -4.91 11.83
C ARG A 51 14.77 -5.61 11.01
N ILE A 52 13.93 -4.86 10.31
CA ILE A 52 12.90 -5.43 9.43
C ILE A 52 13.53 -6.29 8.33
N ILE A 53 14.58 -5.80 7.65
CA ILE A 53 15.28 -6.56 6.62
C ILE A 53 15.88 -7.84 7.21
N SER A 54 16.51 -7.75 8.38
CA SER A 54 17.06 -8.93 9.08
C SER A 54 15.99 -9.98 9.36
N ASP A 55 14.79 -9.57 9.79
CA ASP A 55 13.67 -10.46 10.05
C ASP A 55 13.13 -11.09 8.76
N LEU A 56 12.96 -10.29 7.70
CA LEU A 56 12.53 -10.75 6.39
C LEU A 56 13.51 -11.75 5.76
N GLN A 57 14.80 -11.65 6.10
CA GLN A 57 15.86 -12.54 5.64
C GLN A 57 16.03 -13.79 6.52
N GLN A 58 15.33 -13.94 7.64
CA GLN A 58 15.45 -15.15 8.49
C GLN A 58 15.19 -16.47 7.74
N PRO A 59 14.10 -16.61 6.94
CA PRO A 59 13.81 -17.85 6.23
C PRO A 59 14.98 -18.32 5.35
N ALA A 60 15.21 -19.64 5.32
CA ALA A 60 16.27 -20.22 4.49
C ALA A 60 15.95 -20.08 3.00
N VAL A 61 16.97 -19.79 2.19
CA VAL A 61 16.85 -19.82 0.72
C VAL A 61 17.02 -21.26 0.27
N LYS A 62 15.96 -21.84 -0.29
CA LYS A 62 15.96 -23.23 -0.78
C LYS A 62 16.27 -23.24 -2.27
N LYS A 63 17.39 -23.88 -2.65
CA LYS A 63 17.84 -23.92 -4.05
C LYS A 63 16.80 -24.51 -5.00
N ASP A 64 16.19 -25.63 -4.63
CA ASP A 64 15.21 -26.31 -5.48
C ASP A 64 13.96 -25.46 -5.72
N GLU A 65 13.54 -24.66 -4.73
CA GLU A 65 12.42 -23.74 -4.85
C GLU A 65 12.75 -22.61 -5.82
N ILE A 66 13.91 -21.96 -5.67
CA ILE A 66 14.37 -20.91 -6.60
C ILE A 66 14.51 -21.47 -8.01
N GLN A 67 15.11 -22.65 -8.17
CA GLN A 67 15.28 -23.30 -9.46
C GLN A 67 13.94 -23.61 -10.12
N THR A 68 12.95 -24.03 -9.34
CA THR A 68 11.59 -24.25 -9.84
C THR A 68 10.98 -22.93 -10.31
N LEU A 69 11.08 -21.86 -9.52
CA LEU A 69 10.49 -20.57 -9.88
C LEU A 69 11.08 -19.97 -11.15
N ILE A 70 12.40 -20.03 -11.35
CA ILE A 70 13.07 -19.50 -12.55
C ILE A 70 12.85 -20.35 -13.80
N THR A 71 12.58 -21.66 -13.65
CA THR A 71 12.35 -22.55 -14.79
C THR A 71 10.89 -22.62 -15.22
N THR A 72 9.96 -22.34 -14.30
CA THR A 72 8.51 -22.47 -14.55
C THR A 72 7.80 -21.15 -14.78
N ILE A 73 8.48 -20.01 -14.58
CA ILE A 73 7.95 -18.70 -14.96
C ILE A 73 7.65 -18.70 -16.47
N ARG A 74 6.44 -18.26 -16.83
CA ARG A 74 6.05 -18.08 -18.24
C ARG A 74 6.51 -16.72 -18.75
N GLU A 75 6.54 -16.57 -20.07
CA GLU A 75 6.92 -15.30 -20.71
C GLU A 75 6.04 -14.11 -20.31
N ASP A 76 4.78 -14.38 -19.95
CA ASP A 76 3.82 -13.37 -19.47
C ASP A 76 3.97 -13.01 -17.99
N GLY A 77 4.94 -13.59 -17.28
CA GLY A 77 5.18 -13.37 -15.85
C GLY A 77 4.30 -14.19 -14.91
N THR A 78 3.48 -15.13 -15.41
CA THR A 78 2.69 -16.03 -14.57
C THR A 78 3.44 -17.30 -14.19
N TRP A 79 3.01 -17.94 -13.09
CA TRP A 79 3.41 -19.31 -12.76
C TRP A 79 2.26 -20.31 -12.98
N PRO A 80 2.56 -21.55 -13.38
CA PRO A 80 1.56 -22.62 -13.41
C PRO A 80 1.08 -22.96 -11.99
N GLY A 81 -0.14 -23.49 -11.90
CA GLY A 81 -0.73 -23.93 -10.62
C GLY A 81 -1.36 -22.82 -9.77
N ILE A 82 -1.37 -21.57 -10.27
CA ILE A 82 -2.08 -20.45 -9.62
C ILE A 82 -3.32 -20.11 -10.45
N ASN A 83 -4.49 -20.08 -9.80
CA ASN A 83 -5.72 -19.62 -10.41
C ASN A 83 -5.80 -18.08 -10.40
N TYR A 84 -5.40 -17.47 -11.53
CA TYR A 84 -5.44 -16.01 -11.70
C TYR A 84 -6.83 -15.43 -11.99
N VAL A 85 -7.87 -16.26 -12.11
CA VAL A 85 -9.24 -15.83 -12.44
C VAL A 85 -10.12 -15.75 -11.20
N ASP A 86 -9.91 -16.63 -10.22
CA ASP A 86 -10.76 -16.67 -9.03
C ASP A 86 -10.47 -15.48 -8.10
N THR A 87 -11.48 -14.63 -7.93
CA THR A 87 -11.44 -13.47 -7.04
C THR A 87 -12.47 -13.60 -5.92
N SER A 88 -12.92 -14.81 -5.61
CA SER A 88 -13.90 -15.11 -4.56
C SER A 88 -13.35 -14.82 -3.17
N ARG A 89 -14.21 -14.87 -2.15
CA ARG A 89 -13.82 -14.59 -0.76
C ARG A 89 -12.81 -15.60 -0.19
N THR A 90 -12.84 -16.83 -0.67
CA THR A 90 -12.00 -17.94 -0.21
C THR A 90 -10.87 -18.28 -1.19
N GLY A 91 -11.02 -17.94 -2.47
CA GLY A 91 -10.12 -18.35 -3.55
C GLY A 91 -9.20 -17.25 -4.06
N PHE A 92 -8.49 -16.54 -3.18
CA PHE A 92 -7.48 -15.54 -3.62
C PHE A 92 -6.09 -16.17 -3.75
N GLU A 93 -5.89 -16.95 -4.82
CA GLU A 93 -4.63 -17.64 -5.10
C GLU A 93 -3.53 -16.70 -5.62
N HIS A 94 -3.88 -15.48 -6.03
CA HIS A 94 -2.92 -14.44 -6.43
C HIS A 94 -1.86 -14.16 -5.37
N ARG A 95 -2.16 -14.40 -4.08
CA ARG A 95 -1.18 -14.31 -3.00
C ARG A 95 0.03 -15.21 -3.21
N PHE A 96 -0.13 -16.37 -3.85
CA PHE A 96 0.97 -17.30 -4.12
C PHE A 96 1.97 -16.69 -5.11
N HIS A 97 1.51 -15.88 -6.06
CA HIS A 97 2.39 -15.16 -6.97
C HIS A 97 3.26 -14.15 -6.19
N LEU A 98 2.67 -13.44 -5.23
CA LEU A 98 3.41 -12.52 -4.35
C LEU A 98 4.38 -13.24 -3.41
N GLU A 99 3.98 -14.39 -2.88
CA GLU A 99 4.83 -15.24 -2.05
C GLU A 99 6.05 -15.74 -2.86
N ASN A 100 5.85 -16.15 -4.12
CA ASN A 100 6.94 -16.49 -5.04
C ASN A 100 7.90 -15.31 -5.27
N MET A 101 7.35 -14.11 -5.51
CA MET A 101 8.16 -12.89 -5.66
C MET A 101 8.98 -12.60 -4.40
N LEU A 102 8.38 -12.73 -3.22
CA LEU A 102 9.08 -12.53 -1.94
C LEU A 102 10.20 -13.56 -1.73
N THR A 103 9.98 -14.81 -2.14
CA THR A 103 11.01 -15.85 -2.13
C THR A 103 12.20 -15.49 -3.03
N LEU A 104 11.95 -14.99 -4.25
CA LEU A 104 13.00 -14.52 -5.17
C LEU A 104 13.74 -13.29 -4.62
N ALA A 105 13.02 -12.30 -4.09
CA ALA A 105 13.62 -11.09 -3.50
C ALA A 105 14.54 -11.42 -2.30
N ARG A 106 14.14 -12.39 -1.47
CA ARG A 106 14.99 -12.90 -0.38
C ARG A 106 16.24 -13.59 -0.91
N ALA A 107 16.14 -14.36 -1.99
CA ALA A 107 17.28 -15.03 -2.60
C ALA A 107 18.30 -14.04 -3.16
N LEU A 108 17.85 -12.90 -3.68
CA LEU A 108 18.72 -11.84 -4.21
C LEU A 108 19.44 -11.02 -3.15
N SER A 109 18.87 -10.86 -1.95
CA SER A 109 19.37 -9.93 -0.92
C SER A 109 20.04 -10.60 0.27
N LYS A 110 19.74 -11.88 0.55
CA LYS A 110 20.26 -12.57 1.74
C LYS A 110 21.74 -12.90 1.60
N LYS A 111 22.56 -12.43 2.55
CA LYS A 111 23.98 -12.78 2.63
C LYS A 111 24.17 -14.31 2.72
N GLY A 112 25.09 -14.84 1.91
CA GLY A 112 25.35 -16.28 1.82
C GLY A 112 24.35 -17.05 0.95
N SER A 113 23.36 -16.37 0.36
CA SER A 113 22.55 -16.95 -0.71
C SER A 113 23.43 -17.26 -1.92
N PRO A 114 23.27 -18.43 -2.56
CA PRO A 114 23.94 -18.73 -3.83
C PRO A 114 23.40 -17.89 -5.00
N TYR A 115 22.28 -17.19 -4.80
CA TYR A 115 21.63 -16.34 -5.79
C TYR A 115 21.77 -14.85 -5.48
N LEU A 116 22.68 -14.48 -4.57
CA LEU A 116 22.95 -13.08 -4.26
C LEU A 116 23.31 -12.34 -5.56
N ASP A 117 22.55 -11.30 -5.88
CA ASP A 117 22.67 -10.51 -7.12
C ASP A 117 22.60 -11.32 -8.45
N ASP A 118 21.97 -12.51 -8.44
CA ASP A 118 21.84 -13.35 -9.64
C ASP A 118 20.92 -12.70 -10.69
N ALA A 119 21.44 -12.51 -11.91
CA ALA A 119 20.73 -11.83 -12.99
C ALA A 119 19.48 -12.58 -13.47
N THR A 120 19.48 -13.91 -13.42
CA THR A 120 18.35 -14.75 -13.86
C THR A 120 17.20 -14.66 -12.85
N VAL A 121 17.52 -14.74 -11.56
CA VAL A 121 16.56 -14.56 -10.47
C VAL A 121 15.98 -13.15 -10.50
N LYS A 122 16.83 -12.12 -10.69
CA LYS A 122 16.40 -10.72 -10.81
C LYS A 122 15.47 -10.51 -11.99
N LYS A 123 15.82 -11.03 -13.17
CA LYS A 123 14.97 -10.95 -14.37
C LYS A 123 13.61 -11.63 -14.14
N THR A 124 13.61 -12.80 -13.50
CA THR A 124 12.38 -13.54 -13.16
C THR A 124 11.50 -12.72 -12.24
N LEU A 125 12.07 -12.13 -11.18
CA LEU A 125 11.35 -11.28 -10.24
C LEU A 125 10.75 -10.06 -10.94
N VAL A 126 11.51 -9.34 -11.77
CA VAL A 126 11.02 -8.18 -12.51
C VAL A 126 9.88 -8.56 -13.45
N THR A 127 10.01 -9.68 -14.18
CA THR A 127 8.95 -10.15 -15.11
C THR A 127 7.65 -10.45 -14.36
N ALA A 128 7.74 -11.13 -13.20
CA ALA A 128 6.58 -11.38 -12.36
C ALA A 128 5.99 -10.07 -11.79
N PHE A 129 6.85 -9.13 -11.39
CA PHE A 129 6.43 -7.83 -10.88
C PHE A 129 5.68 -7.01 -11.93
N ASP A 130 6.17 -6.97 -13.17
CA ASP A 130 5.53 -6.27 -14.28
C ASP A 130 4.15 -6.86 -14.58
N PHE A 131 4.02 -8.18 -14.56
CA PHE A 131 2.73 -8.85 -14.67
C PHE A 131 1.77 -8.40 -13.56
N TRP A 132 2.22 -8.45 -12.30
CA TRP A 132 1.39 -8.05 -11.16
C TRP A 132 0.86 -6.62 -11.29
N LEU A 133 1.75 -5.67 -11.61
CA LEU A 133 1.39 -4.25 -11.78
C LEU A 133 0.42 -4.04 -12.94
N SER A 134 0.51 -4.83 -14.02
CA SER A 134 -0.38 -4.72 -15.17
C SER A 134 -1.82 -5.16 -14.89
N LYS A 135 -2.04 -6.00 -13.86
CA LYS A 135 -3.34 -6.63 -13.58
C LYS A 135 -4.13 -6.00 -12.44
N ASP A 136 -3.46 -5.36 -11.47
CA ASP A 136 -4.08 -4.75 -10.29
C ASP A 136 -5.14 -5.65 -9.62
N PHE A 137 -4.72 -6.83 -9.17
CA PHE A 137 -5.63 -7.85 -8.66
C PHE A 137 -6.42 -7.37 -7.43
N ARG A 138 -7.73 -7.64 -7.44
CA ARG A 138 -8.64 -7.41 -6.32
C ARG A 138 -9.60 -8.58 -6.15
N CYS A 139 -9.90 -8.94 -4.91
CA CYS A 139 -10.87 -9.98 -4.60
C CYS A 139 -12.00 -9.50 -3.69
N GLN A 140 -13.01 -10.35 -3.50
CA GLN A 140 -14.16 -10.05 -2.64
C GLN A 140 -13.81 -10.02 -1.14
N ASN A 141 -12.65 -10.55 -0.76
CA ASN A 141 -12.15 -10.48 0.61
C ASN A 141 -11.31 -9.20 0.78
N TRP A 142 -11.91 -8.18 1.39
CA TRP A 142 -11.28 -6.88 1.63
C TRP A 142 -9.92 -6.98 2.33
N TRP A 143 -9.75 -7.96 3.24
CA TRP A 143 -8.51 -8.11 3.99
C TRP A 143 -7.31 -8.38 3.08
N TRP A 144 -7.49 -9.10 1.96
CA TRP A 144 -6.41 -9.31 1.00
C TRP A 144 -6.06 -8.06 0.23
N ASN A 145 -7.05 -7.28 -0.20
CA ASN A 145 -6.84 -6.05 -0.95
C ASN A 145 -6.16 -4.98 -0.10
N GLU A 146 -6.49 -4.96 1.20
CA GLU A 146 -6.03 -3.93 2.11
C GLU A 146 -4.84 -4.36 2.98
N MET A 147 -4.84 -5.54 3.56
CA MET A 147 -3.76 -5.92 4.47
C MET A 147 -2.75 -6.85 3.78
N GLY A 148 -3.22 -8.01 3.29
CA GLY A 148 -2.33 -9.05 2.79
C GLY A 148 -1.45 -8.62 1.62
N THR A 149 -2.06 -8.05 0.57
CA THR A 149 -1.32 -7.59 -0.61
C THR A 149 -0.37 -6.47 -0.24
N ARG A 150 -0.80 -5.45 0.51
CA ARG A 150 0.07 -4.33 0.91
C ARG A 150 1.29 -4.82 1.69
N GLN A 151 1.09 -5.72 2.65
CA GLN A 151 2.20 -6.28 3.44
C GLN A 151 3.23 -7.01 2.57
N LEU A 152 2.79 -7.87 1.65
CA LEU A 152 3.70 -8.61 0.78
C LEU A 152 4.49 -7.68 -0.15
N MET A 153 3.86 -6.64 -0.71
CA MET A 153 4.55 -5.68 -1.58
C MET A 153 5.58 -4.87 -0.82
N ILE A 154 5.24 -4.39 0.38
CA ILE A 154 6.22 -3.71 1.24
C ILE A 154 7.39 -4.64 1.53
N ASN A 155 7.14 -5.90 1.89
CA ASN A 155 8.21 -6.86 2.18
C ASN A 155 9.12 -7.13 0.98
N ILE A 156 8.54 -7.25 -0.23
CA ILE A 156 9.30 -7.42 -1.47
C ILE A 156 10.18 -6.18 -1.71
N MET A 157 9.59 -4.98 -1.63
CA MET A 157 10.31 -3.71 -1.85
C MET A 157 11.41 -3.46 -0.81
N MET A 158 11.23 -3.91 0.44
CA MET A 158 12.25 -3.79 1.49
C MET A 158 13.47 -4.68 1.25
N LEU A 159 13.34 -5.73 0.44
CA LEU A 159 14.41 -6.66 0.10
C LEU A 159 15.05 -6.39 -1.26
N MET A 160 14.54 -5.43 -2.04
CA MET A 160 15.02 -5.10 -3.39
C MET A 160 15.92 -3.86 -3.40
#